data_AF-M6RYC9-F1
#
_entry.id   AF-M6RYC9-F1
#
_cell.length_a   1.000
_cell.length_b   1.000
_cell.length_c   1.000
_cell.angle_alpha   90.00
_cell.angle_beta   90.00
_cell.angle_gamma   90.00
#
_symmetry.space_group_name_H-M   'P 1'
#
loop_
_entity.id
_entity.type
_entity.pdbx_description
1 polymer ?
#
loop_
_entity_poly.entity_id
_entity_poly.type
_entity_poly.pdbx_seq_one_letter_code
_entity_poly.pdbx_strand_id
1 'polypeptide(L)'
;MQLSKSVKLFIILNAFFLSFLILAEVTGSKLFVSFGFTLTMGVIPFPVTFIVTDLLNEYFGRKGVRFTTLVGMVMIFVAYFL
;
A
#
# COMPACT_ATOMS: atom_id res chain seq x y z
N MET A 1 0.88 15.65 23.58
CA MET A 1 0.83 14.19 23.80
C MET A 1 1.93 13.57 22.92
N GLN A 2 2.99 13.00 23.51
CA GLN A 2 4.07 12.41 22.71
C GLN A 2 3.60 11.07 22.11
N LEU A 3 3.78 10.87 20.81
CA LEU A 3 3.45 9.62 20.13
C LEU A 3 4.36 8.48 20.64
N SER A 4 3.77 7.35 21.02
CA SER A 4 4.53 6.16 21.39
C SER A 4 5.29 5.60 20.18
N LYS A 5 6.40 4.89 20.43
CA LYS A 5 7.24 4.32 19.35
C LYS A 5 6.42 3.42 18.42
N SER A 6 5.54 2.58 18.97
CA SER A 6 4.67 1.69 18.20
C SER A 6 3.69 2.45 17.33
N VAL A 7 3.09 3.54 17.81
CA VAL A 7 2.16 4.35 17.02
C VAL A 7 2.90 5.11 15.92
N LYS A 8 4.12 5.62 16.17
CA LYS A 8 4.95 6.23 15.12
C LYS A 8 5.26 5.22 14.01
N LEU A 9 5.67 4.01 14.39
CA LEU A 9 5.95 2.94 13.42
C LEU A 9 4.69 2.58 12.63
N PHE A 10 3.55 2.44 13.30
CA PHE A 10 2.28 2.16 12.64
C PHE A 10 1.97 3.23 11.59
N ILE A 11 2.02 4.51 11.95
CA ILE A 11 1.73 5.62 11.03
C ILE A 11 2.69 5.61 9.84
N ILE A 12 3.99 5.40 10.06
CA ILE A 12 4.98 5.36 8.98
C ILE A 12 4.72 4.21 8.02
N LEU A 13 4.53 3.00 8.53
CA LEU A 13 4.23 1.83 7.70
C LEU A 13 2.91 2.00 6.94
N ASN A 14 1.88 2.55 7.60
CA ASN A 14 0.59 2.79 6.98
C ASN A 14 0.68 3.84 5.87
N ALA A 15 1.36 4.96 6.12
CA ALA A 15 1.59 5.99 5.11
C ALA A 15 2.35 5.45 3.89
N PHE A 16 3.39 4.64 4.13
CA PHE A 16 4.15 4.01 3.06
C PHE A 16 3.29 3.02 2.28
N PHE A 17 2.59 2.11 2.96
CA PHE A 17 1.70 1.14 2.35
C PHE A 17 0.63 1.81 1.47
N LEU A 18 -0.11 2.78 2.03
CA LEU A 18 -1.21 3.45 1.32
C LEU A 18 -0.70 4.23 0.10
N SER A 19 0.47 4.85 0.20
CA SER A 19 1.07 5.56 -0.94
C SER A 19 1.40 4.61 -2.08
N PHE A 20 2.04 3.48 -1.78
CA PHE A 20 2.37 2.47 -2.79
C PHE A 20 1.14 1.74 -3.32
N LEU A 21 0.13 1.51 -2.49
CA LEU A 21 -1.15 0.93 -2.89
C LEU A 21 -1.85 1.80 -3.94
N ILE A 22 -1.97 3.11 -3.68
CA ILE A 22 -2.58 4.03 -4.64
C ILE A 22 -1.75 4.16 -5.91
N LEU A 23 -0.41 4.23 -5.79
CA LEU A 23 0.45 4.22 -6.97
C LEU A 23 0.26 2.95 -7.81
N ALA A 24 0.13 1.78 -7.18
CA ALA A 24 -0.09 0.51 -7.86
C ALA A 24 -1.37 0.53 -8.69
N GLU A 25 -2.48 0.96 -8.09
CA GLU A 25 -3.77 1.02 -8.77
C GLU A 25 -3.74 2.08 -9.89
N VAL A 26 -3.38 3.33 -9.57
CA VAL A 26 -3.44 4.45 -10.53
C VAL A 26 -2.50 4.23 -11.72
N THR A 27 -1.33 3.62 -11.50
CA THR A 27 -0.41 3.27 -12.59
C THR A 27 -0.69 1.92 -13.22
N GLY A 28 -1.53 1.07 -12.63
CA GLY A 28 -1.81 -0.30 -13.08
C GLY A 28 -2.36 -0.39 -14.50
N SER A 29 -3.04 0.66 -14.96
CA SER A 29 -3.56 0.75 -16.34
C SER A 29 -2.49 1.05 -17.40
N LYS A 30 -1.29 1.47 -16.98
CA LYS A 30 -0.18 1.75 -17.90
C LYS A 30 0.61 0.47 -18.16
N LEU A 31 0.90 0.21 -19.42
CA LEU A 31 1.72 -0.92 -19.83
C LEU A 31 3.13 -0.44 -20.17
N PHE A 32 4.12 -1.28 -19.90
CA PHE A 32 5.49 -1.09 -20.34
C PHE A 32 6.08 -2.41 -20.82
N VAL A 33 7.08 -2.33 -21.69
CA VAL A 33 7.80 -3.50 -22.19
C VAL A 33 9.13 -3.61 -21.47
N SER A 34 9.40 -4.78 -20.87
CA SER A 34 10.65 -5.07 -20.20
C SER A 34 11.00 -6.55 -20.36
N PHE A 35 12.27 -6.85 -20.61
CA PHE A 35 12.75 -8.22 -20.84
C PHE A 35 11.98 -9.00 -21.93
N GLY A 36 11.38 -8.32 -22.90
CA GLY A 36 10.55 -8.93 -23.95
C GLY A 36 9.11 -9.23 -23.54
N PHE A 37 8.70 -8.88 -22.32
CA PHE A 37 7.34 -9.04 -21.81
C PHE A 37 6.61 -7.71 -21.70
N THR A 38 5.30 -7.73 -21.93
CA THR A 38 4.42 -6.57 -21.65
C THR A 38 3.87 -6.72 -20.24
N LEU A 39 4.18 -5.76 -19.38
CA LEU A 39 3.82 -5.76 -17.95
C LEU A 39 3.00 -4.51 -17.61
N THR A 40 2.16 -4.61 -16.58
CA THR A 40 1.48 -3.45 -15.99
C THR A 40 2.46 -2.69 -15.09
N MET A 41 2.44 -1.36 -15.12
CA MET A 41 3.30 -0.55 -14.25
C MET A 41 3.00 -0.79 -12.76
N GLY A 42 1.78 -1.24 -12.43
CA GLY A 42 1.38 -1.65 -11.08
C GLY A 42 2.21 -2.80 -10.50
N VAL A 43 2.92 -3.58 -11.32
CA VAL A 43 3.80 -4.66 -10.84
C VAL A 43 5.02 -4.13 -10.05
N ILE A 44 5.42 -2.88 -10.27
CA ILE A 44 6.58 -2.25 -9.61
C ILE A 44 6.30 -1.94 -8.14
N PRO A 45 5.20 -1.25 -7.77
CA PRO A 45 4.87 -0.99 -6.37
C PRO A 45 4.37 -2.21 -5.60
N PHE A 46 3.92 -3.27 -6.28
CA PHE A 46 3.29 -4.43 -5.63
C PHE A 46 4.21 -5.15 -4.61
N PRO A 47 5.49 -5.47 -4.89
CA PRO A 47 6.40 -6.05 -3.90
C PRO A 47 6.57 -5.20 -2.64
N VAL A 48 6.58 -3.87 -2.80
CA VAL A 48 6.68 -2.94 -1.67
C VAL A 48 5.41 -3.02 -0.82
N THR A 49 4.23 -2.99 -1.43
CA THR A 49 2.97 -3.14 -0.69
C THR A 49 2.93 -4.46 0.09
N PHE A 50 3.38 -5.56 -0.52
CA PHE A 50 3.39 -6.88 0.09
C PHE A 50 4.28 -6.94 1.34
N ILE A 51 5.53 -6.47 1.23
CA ILE A 51 6.48 -6.42 2.34
C ILE A 51 5.92 -5.58 3.50
N VAL A 52 5.34 -4.42 3.21
CA VAL A 52 4.83 -3.54 4.26
C VAL A 52 3.59 -4.13 4.93
N THR A 53 2.70 -4.82 4.20
CA THR A 53 1.57 -5.53 4.82
C THR A 53 2.00 -6.68 5.71
N ASP A 54 3.06 -7.41 5.35
CA ASP A 54 3.61 -8.47 6.21
C ASP A 54 4.17 -7.90 7.50
N LEU A 55 4.94 -6.81 7.42
CA LEU A 55 5.43 -6.09 8.60
C LEU A 55 4.26 -5.57 9.47
N LEU A 56 3.23 -5.00 8.86
CA LEU A 56 2.04 -4.55 9.59
C LEU A 56 1.35 -5.71 10.30
N ASN A 57 1.26 -6.87 9.66
CA ASN A 57 0.66 -8.06 10.25
C ASN A 57 1.50 -8.60 11.42
N GLU A 58 2.82 -8.59 11.30
CA GLU A 58 3.72 -9.07 12.35
C GLU A 58 3.72 -8.17 13.59
N TYR A 59 3.79 -6.85 13.40
CA TYR A 59 3.87 -5.89 14.52
C TYR A 59 2.52 -5.51 15.14
N PHE A 60 1.44 -5.51 14.35
CA PHE A 60 0.12 -4.99 14.78
C PHE A 60 -1.02 -6.01 14.63
N GLY A 61 -0.72 -7.21 14.12
CA GLY A 61 -1.67 -8.29 13.94
C GLY A 61 -2.74 -8.01 12.88
N ARG A 62 -3.64 -8.98 12.73
CA ARG A 62 -4.72 -8.94 11.74
C ARG A 62 -5.64 -7.72 11.87
N LYS A 63 -5.84 -7.19 13.09
CA LYS A 63 -6.71 -6.02 13.31
C LYS A 63 -6.10 -4.74 12.69
N GLY A 64 -4.80 -4.52 12.87
CA GLY A 64 -4.08 -3.39 12.29
C GLY A 64 -4.06 -3.43 10.77
N VAL A 65 -3.83 -4.62 10.20
CA VAL A 65 -3.89 -4.84 8.75
C VAL A 65 -5.28 -4.57 8.21
N ARG A 66 -6.33 -5.15 8.81
CA ARG A 66 -7.71 -4.98 8.34
C ARG A 66 -8.15 -3.52 8.32
N PHE A 67 -7.76 -2.74 9.33
CA PHE A 67 -8.01 -1.30 9.34
C PHE A 67 -7.28 -0.59 8.19
N THR A 68 -5.99 -0.88 8.02
CA THR A 68 -5.16 -0.32 6.94
C THR A 68 -5.71 -0.63 5.56
N THR A 69 -6.12 -1.88 5.31
CA THR A 69 -6.74 -2.28 4.04
C THR A 69 -8.08 -1.59 3.81
N LEU A 70 -8.89 -1.39 4.86
CA LEU A 70 -10.17 -0.67 4.74
C LEU A 70 -9.97 0.80 4.38
N VAL A 71 -9.00 1.47 5.01
CA VAL A 71 -8.59 2.83 4.63
C VAL A 71 -8.11 2.84 3.18
N GLY A 72 -7.28 1.87 2.78
CA GLY A 72 -6.81 1.72 1.41
C GLY A 72 -7.95 1.59 0.40
N MET A 73 -8.95 0.74 0.67
CA MET A 73 -10.13 0.59 -0.20
C MET A 73 -10.89 1.92 -0.36
N VAL A 74 -11.08 2.68 0.72
CA VAL A 74 -11.72 4.00 0.66
C VAL A 74 -10.87 4.98 -0.15
N MET A 75 -9.55 4.97 0.01
CA MET A 75 -8.66 5.84 -0.77
C MET A 75 -8.66 5.50 -2.25
N ILE A 76 -8.69 4.21 -2.61
CA ILE A 76 -8.83 3.77 -4.00
C ILE A 76 -10.16 4.26 -4.56
N PHE A 77 -11.25 4.07 -3.83
CA PHE A 77 -12.56 4.59 -4.23
C PHE A 77 -12.51 6.10 -4.49
N VAL A 78 -11.94 6.88 -3.56
CA VAL A 78 -11.76 8.33 -3.76
C VAL A 78 -10.93 8.62 -5.00
N ALA A 79 -9.80 7.92 -5.22
CA ALA A 79 -8.89 8.19 -6.33
C ALA A 79 -9.48 7.92 -7.73
N TYR A 80 -10.49 7.06 -7.85
CA TYR A 80 -11.12 6.73 -9.14
C TYR A 80 -12.46 7.43 -9.36
N PHE A 81 -13.19 7.75 -8.30
CA PHE A 81 -14.55 8.31 -8.42
C PHE A 81 -14.60 9.82 -8.14
N LEU A 82 -13.54 10.42 -7.57
CA LEU A 82 -13.39 11.85 -7.34
C LEU A 82 -12.17 12.38 -8.10
#